data_AF-A0A448SB81-F1
#
_entry.id   AF-A0A448SB81-F1
#
_cell.length_a   1.000
_cell.length_b   1.000
_cell.length_c   1.000
_cell.angle_alpha   90.00
_cell.angle_beta   90.00
_cell.angle_gamma   90.00
#
_symmetry.space_group_name_H-M   'P 1'
#
loop_
_entity.id
_entity.type
_entity.pdbx_description
1 polymer ?
#
loop_
_entity_poly.entity_id
_entity_poly.type
_entity_poly.pdbx_seq_one_letter_code
_entity_poly.pdbx_strand_id
1 'polypeptide(L)'
;MLYFGVTKKKYETIVSGYLSRALPMPDVYTVFYHGGFFTSFLLVRFMRQVLLGKKIGPGKKGYWLPAESYDYFNTLPNELIVWIKKYYMLHIIELSIIISGSLFILLDSLLGAVVPGYAVYSG
;
A
#
# COMPACT_ATOMS: atom_id res chain seq x y z
N MET A 1 -4.66 0.57 -20.25
CA MET A 1 -5.77 1.35 -19.65
C MET A 1 -6.86 0.49 -19.01
N LEU A 2 -7.29 -0.63 -19.60
CA LEU A 2 -8.34 -1.50 -19.01
C LEU A 2 -8.00 -2.05 -17.61
N TYR A 3 -6.78 -2.59 -17.41
CA TYR A 3 -6.33 -3.09 -16.11
C TYR A 3 -6.34 -2.01 -15.01
N PHE A 4 -5.90 -0.80 -15.36
CA PHE A 4 -5.96 0.36 -14.47
C PHE A 4 -7.40 0.70 -14.08
N GLY A 5 -8.31 0.79 -15.06
CA GLY A 5 -9.72 1.09 -14.81
C GLY A 5 -10.41 0.05 -13.92
N VAL A 6 -10.14 -1.24 -14.14
CA VAL A 6 -10.65 -2.33 -13.30
C VAL A 6 -10.13 -2.23 -11.86
N THR A 7 -8.83 -1.96 -11.71
CA THR A 7 -8.17 -1.86 -10.40
C THR A 7 -8.65 -0.63 -9.63
N LYS A 8 -8.79 0.51 -10.31
CA LYS A 8 -9.38 1.74 -9.77
C LYS A 8 -10.82 1.50 -9.30
N LYS A 9 -11.66 0.89 -10.13
CA LYS A 9 -13.06 0.61 -9.77
C LYS A 9 -13.17 -0.29 -8.53
N LYS A 10 -12.36 -1.35 -8.45
CA LYS A 10 -12.34 -2.24 -7.27
C LYS A 10 -11.92 -1.51 -6.00
N TYR A 11 -10.87 -0.69 -6.10
CA TYR A 11 -10.43 0.18 -5.00
C TYR A 11 -11.56 1.12 -4.54
N GLU A 12 -12.17 1.86 -5.46
CA GLU A 12 -13.24 2.82 -5.14
C GLU A 12 -14.47 2.15 -4.54
N THR A 13 -14.88 0.98 -5.04
CA THR A 13 -15.97 0.19 -4.45
C THR A 13 -15.71 -0.19 -3.00
N ILE A 14 -14.51 -0.66 -2.68
CA ILE A 14 -14.15 -1.05 -1.30
C ILE A 14 -14.11 0.18 -0.39
N VAL A 15 -13.46 1.26 -0.85
CA VAL A 15 -13.30 2.46 -0.02
C VAL A 15 -14.64 3.15 0.21
N SER A 16 -15.45 3.34 -0.84
CA SER A 16 -16.77 3.97 -0.71
C SER A 16 -17.70 3.16 0.20
N GLY A 17 -17.69 1.82 0.11
CA GLY A 17 -18.49 0.96 0.98
C GLY A 17 -18.04 0.96 2.44
N TYR A 18 -16.75 1.18 2.71
CA TYR A 18 -16.23 1.34 4.07
C TYR A 18 -16.65 2.69 4.67
N LEU A 19 -16.49 3.77 3.89
CA LEU A 19 -16.80 5.13 4.32
C LEU A 19 -18.30 5.39 4.48
N SER A 20 -19.16 4.78 3.64
CA SER A 20 -20.61 4.92 3.76
C SER A 20 -21.17 4.36 5.08
N ARG A 21 -20.40 3.51 5.76
CA ARG A 21 -20.71 2.96 7.08
C ARG A 21 -20.13 3.80 8.24
N ALA A 22 -19.52 4.95 7.93
CA ALA A 22 -18.83 5.81 8.90
C ALA A 22 -17.79 5.07 9.76
N LEU A 23 -17.15 4.04 9.19
CA LEU A 23 -16.15 3.24 9.89
C LEU A 23 -14.85 4.03 10.06
N PRO A 24 -14.20 3.96 11.25
CA PRO A 24 -13.03 4.78 11.53
C PRO A 24 -11.82 4.31 10.74
N MET A 25 -11.09 5.25 10.14
CA MET A 25 -9.84 5.00 9.45
C MET A 25 -8.71 5.79 10.14
N PRO A 26 -7.52 5.20 10.37
CA PRO A 26 -6.40 5.95 10.92
C PRO A 26 -6.03 7.15 10.04
N ASP A 27 -5.70 8.29 10.67
CA ASP A 27 -5.47 9.59 10.01
C ASP A 27 -4.49 9.52 8.84
N VAL A 28 -3.41 8.73 8.99
CA VAL A 28 -2.43 8.52 7.93
C VAL A 28 -3.10 8.02 6.65
N TYR A 29 -4.04 7.08 6.75
CA TYR A 29 -4.76 6.54 5.60
C TYR A 29 -5.87 7.48 5.11
N THR A 30 -6.43 8.33 5.98
CA THR A 30 -7.36 9.39 5.57
C THR A 30 -6.69 10.41 4.65
N VAL A 31 -5.43 10.79 4.92
CA VAL A 31 -4.64 11.64 4.01
C VAL A 31 -4.44 10.95 2.67
N PHE A 32 -4.06 9.66 2.67
CA PHE A 32 -3.87 8.91 1.43
C PHE A 32 -5.17 8.62 0.69
N TYR A 33 -6.32 8.65 1.36
CA TYR A 33 -7.61 8.56 0.69
C TYR A 33 -7.84 9.75 -0.25
N HIS A 34 -7.48 10.97 0.16
CA HIS A 34 -7.60 12.17 -0.67
C HIS A 34 -6.69 12.16 -1.91
N GLY A 35 -5.58 11.41 -1.87
CA GLY A 35 -4.74 11.15 -3.06
C GLY A 35 -5.36 10.16 -4.05
N GLY A 36 -6.50 9.55 -3.72
CA GLY A 36 -7.25 8.64 -4.58
C GLY A 36 -6.49 7.34 -4.89
N PHE A 37 -6.63 6.84 -6.11
CA PHE A 37 -6.03 5.57 -6.53
C PHE A 37 -4.49 5.63 -6.60
N PHE A 38 -3.90 6.80 -6.83
CA PHE A 38 -2.45 6.95 -6.99
C PHE A 38 -1.66 6.78 -5.68
N THR A 39 -2.33 6.95 -4.55
CA THR A 39 -1.81 6.71 -3.20
C THR A 39 -2.32 5.38 -2.61
N SER A 40 -2.89 4.51 -3.45
CA SER A 40 -3.61 3.31 -3.01
C SER A 40 -2.76 2.28 -2.28
N PHE A 41 -1.43 2.27 -2.42
CA PHE A 41 -0.56 1.32 -1.72
C PHE A 41 -0.83 1.27 -0.22
N LEU A 42 -0.90 2.42 0.44
CA LEU A 42 -1.06 2.49 1.89
C LEU A 42 -2.46 2.07 2.33
N LEU A 43 -3.50 2.44 1.56
CA LEU A 43 -4.86 1.96 1.82
C LEU A 43 -4.98 0.45 1.57
N VAL A 44 -4.38 -0.09 0.52
CA VAL A 44 -4.43 -1.53 0.21
C VAL A 44 -3.66 -2.32 1.27
N ARG A 45 -2.55 -1.76 1.78
CA ARG A 45 -1.85 -2.31 2.96
C ARG A 45 -2.77 -2.33 4.18
N PHE A 46 -3.48 -1.23 4.47
CA PHE A 46 -4.46 -1.18 5.55
C PHE A 46 -5.53 -2.28 5.40
N MET A 47 -6.19 -2.36 4.23
CA MET A 47 -7.19 -3.40 3.93
C MET A 47 -6.63 -4.80 4.15
N ARG A 48 -5.39 -5.06 3.69
CA ARG A 48 -4.72 -6.35 3.87
C ARG A 48 -4.44 -6.65 5.34
N GLN A 49 -4.06 -5.66 6.14
CA GLN A 49 -3.83 -5.84 7.58
C GLN A 49 -5.14 -6.14 8.32
N VAL A 50 -6.24 -5.47 7.96
CA VAL A 50 -7.57 -5.73 8.53
C VAL A 50 -8.05 -7.15 8.19
N LEU A 51 -7.91 -7.59 6.93
CA LEU A 51 -8.22 -8.96 6.49
C LEU A 51 -7.40 -10.04 7.21
N LEU A 52 -6.22 -9.69 7.74
CA LEU A 52 -5.39 -10.60 8.52
C LEU A 52 -5.75 -10.58 10.02
N GLY A 53 -6.77 -9.83 10.42
CA GLY A 53 -7.16 -9.68 11.82
C GLY A 53 -6.12 -8.94 12.67
N LYS A 54 -5.21 -8.17 12.05
CA LYS A 54 -4.20 -7.42 12.81
C LYS A 54 -4.90 -6.32 13.60
N LYS A 55 -4.52 -6.15 14.87
CA LYS A 55 -4.99 -5.03 15.69
C LYS A 55 -4.41 -3.72 15.15
N ILE A 56 -5.26 -2.92 14.49
CA ILE A 56 -4.90 -1.60 13.97
C ILE A 56 -5.50 -0.54 14.90
N GLY A 57 -4.67 0.42 15.32
CA GLY A 57 -5.11 1.57 16.11
C GLY A 57 -5.10 2.85 15.26
N PRO A 58 -6.03 3.79 15.48
CA PRO A 58 -6.08 5.06 14.77
C PRO A 58 -5.04 6.09 15.25
N GLY A 59 -3.92 5.66 15.86
CA GLY A 59 -2.86 6.54 16.36
C GLY A 59 -2.99 6.95 17.83
N LYS A 60 -4.15 6.76 18.47
CA LYS A 60 -4.32 6.96 19.93
C LYS A 60 -4.02 5.66 20.69
N LYS A 61 -3.12 5.72 21.68
CA LYS A 61 -2.72 4.56 22.49
C LYS A 61 -3.94 3.93 23.18
N GLY A 62 -4.13 2.63 23.00
CA GLY A 62 -5.24 1.87 23.60
C GLY A 62 -6.56 1.90 22.82
N TYR A 63 -6.65 2.65 21.72
CA TYR A 63 -7.80 2.61 20.81
C TYR A 63 -7.50 1.70 19.63
N TRP A 64 -8.43 0.78 19.35
CA TRP A 64 -8.37 -0.17 18.24
C TRP A 64 -9.56 0.07 17.31
N LEU A 65 -9.44 -0.38 16.07
CA LEU A 65 -10.59 -0.43 15.17
C LEU A 65 -11.74 -1.23 15.82
N PRO A 66 -13.00 -0.81 15.66
CA PRO A 66 -14.16 -1.55 16.11
C PRO A 66 -14.31 -2.85 15.31
N ALA A 67 -14.99 -3.84 15.88
CA ALA A 67 -15.23 -5.14 15.23
C ALA A 67 -15.88 -4.99 13.84
N GLU A 68 -16.79 -4.02 13.70
CA GLU A 68 -17.48 -3.68 12.45
C GLU A 68 -16.51 -3.36 11.29
N SER A 69 -15.34 -2.79 11.62
CA SER A 69 -14.31 -2.54 10.61
C SER A 69 -13.73 -3.83 10.05
N TYR A 70 -13.53 -4.85 10.88
CA TYR A 70 -13.04 -6.15 10.44
C TYR A 70 -14.13 -6.93 9.70
N ASP A 71 -15.35 -6.91 10.23
CA ASP A 71 -16.52 -7.56 9.63
C ASP A 71 -16.80 -7.04 8.23
N TYR A 72 -16.66 -5.72 8.01
CA TYR A 72 -16.78 -5.15 6.67
C TYR A 72 -15.89 -5.89 5.65
N PHE A 73 -14.60 -6.03 5.93
CA PHE A 73 -13.68 -6.69 4.99
C PHE A 73 -13.93 -8.18 4.87
N ASN A 74 -14.41 -8.83 5.92
CA ASN A 74 -14.77 -10.25 5.91
C ASN A 74 -16.06 -10.52 5.10
N THR A 75 -16.95 -9.54 4.99
CA THR A 75 -18.20 -9.63 4.20
C THR A 75 -18.03 -9.27 2.72
N LEU A 76 -16.84 -8.82 2.30
CA LEU A 76 -16.58 -8.50 0.90
C LEU A 76 -16.71 -9.74 0.01
N PRO A 77 -17.21 -9.60 -1.23
CA PRO A 77 -17.13 -10.65 -2.24
C PRO A 77 -15.71 -11.20 -2.37
N ASN A 78 -15.58 -12.53 -2.51
CA ASN A 78 -14.28 -13.20 -2.59
C ASN A 78 -13.36 -12.63 -3.69
N GLU A 79 -13.95 -12.16 -4.80
CA GLU A 79 -13.22 -11.48 -5.88
C GLU A 79 -12.43 -10.25 -5.37
N LEU A 80 -13.05 -9.43 -4.52
CA LEU A 80 -12.43 -8.23 -3.96
C LEU A 80 -11.37 -8.60 -2.92
N ILE A 81 -11.62 -9.63 -2.09
CA ILE A 81 -10.65 -10.15 -1.13
C ILE A 81 -9.38 -10.65 -1.85
N VAL A 82 -9.56 -11.46 -2.90
CA VAL A 82 -8.44 -11.96 -3.73
C VAL A 82 -7.72 -10.80 -4.41
N TRP A 83 -8.46 -9.80 -4.90
CA TRP A 83 -7.86 -8.60 -5.50
C TRP A 83 -7.01 -7.82 -4.49
N ILE A 84 -7.48 -7.56 -3.27
CA ILE A 84 -6.68 -6.91 -2.21
C ILE A 84 -5.37 -7.67 -1.99
N LYS A 85 -5.44 -9.01 -1.91
CA LYS A 85 -4.26 -9.86 -1.68
C LYS A 85 -3.24 -9.75 -2.82
N LYS A 86 -3.69 -9.85 -4.07
CA LYS A 86 -2.84 -9.78 -5.27
C LYS A 86 -2.28 -8.38 -5.47
N TYR A 87 -3.11 -7.35 -5.33
CA TYR A 87 -2.71 -5.97 -5.54
C TYR A 87 -1.70 -5.51 -4.48
N TYR A 88 -1.87 -5.92 -3.22
CA TYR A 88 -0.84 -5.72 -2.19
C TYR A 88 0.50 -6.38 -2.57
N MET A 89 0.49 -7.62 -3.08
CA MET A 89 1.72 -8.31 -3.49
C MET A 89 2.42 -7.61 -4.66
N LEU A 90 1.65 -7.09 -5.62
CA LEU A 90 2.21 -6.32 -6.74
C LEU A 90 2.97 -5.08 -6.24
N HIS A 91 2.39 -4.34 -5.30
CA HIS A 91 3.08 -3.20 -4.67
C HIS A 91 4.34 -3.61 -3.91
N ILE A 92 4.35 -4.77 -3.25
CA ILE A 92 5.56 -5.28 -2.59
C ILE A 92 6.65 -5.61 -3.60
N ILE A 93 6.30 -6.23 -4.73
CA ILE A 93 7.25 -6.52 -5.82
C ILE A 93 7.81 -5.21 -6.40
N GLU A 94 6.94 -4.24 -6.67
CA GLU A 94 7.34 -2.92 -7.17
C GLU A 94 8.31 -2.22 -6.22
N LEU A 95 7.99 -2.17 -4.92
CA LEU A 95 8.86 -1.60 -3.89
C LEU A 95 10.21 -2.33 -3.80
N SER A 96 10.23 -3.66 -3.91
CA SER A 96 11.49 -4.43 -3.91
C SER A 96 12.39 -4.06 -5.09
N ILE A 97 11.82 -3.85 -6.28
CA ILE A 97 12.57 -3.42 -7.46
C ILE A 97 13.11 -2.00 -7.25
N ILE A 98 12.29 -1.07 -6.77
CA ILE A 98 12.68 0.33 -6.53
C ILE A 98 13.79 0.41 -5.49
N ILE A 99 13.66 -0.30 -4.37
CA ILE A 99 14.66 -0.31 -3.29
C ILE A 99 15.97 -0.89 -3.83
N SER A 100 15.93 -2.01 -4.55
CA SER A 100 17.13 -2.63 -5.09
C SER A 100 17.84 -1.71 -6.09
N GLY A 101 17.10 -1.12 -7.04
CA GLY A 101 17.67 -0.16 -8.00
C GLY A 101 18.27 1.08 -7.31
N SER A 102 17.58 1.61 -6.29
CA SER A 102 18.08 2.75 -5.51
C SER A 102 19.36 2.42 -4.75
N LEU A 103 19.48 1.19 -4.21
CA LEU A 103 20.69 0.71 -3.56
C LEU A 103 21.85 0.60 -4.56
N PHE A 104 21.63 0.09 -5.77
CA PHE A 104 22.66 0.04 -6.80
C PHE A 104 23.15 1.43 -7.20
N ILE A 105 22.24 2.38 -7.43
CA ILE A 105 22.60 3.78 -7.75
C ILE A 105 23.41 4.41 -6.61
N LEU A 106 23.01 4.17 -5.36
CA LEU A 106 23.71 4.71 -4.20
C LEU A 106 25.10 4.10 -4.02
N LEU A 107 25.23 2.80 -4.27
CA LEU A 107 26.53 2.11 -4.25
C LEU A 107 27.46 2.62 -5.34
N ASP A 108 26.96 2.79 -6.57
CA ASP A 108 27.74 3.33 -7.68
C ASP A 108 28.23 4.76 -7.40
N SER A 109 27.34 5.62 -6.89
CA SER A 109 27.67 6.97 -6.45
C SER A 109 28.74 6.99 -5.35
N LEU A 110 28.63 6.08 -4.37
CA LEU A 110 29.60 5.97 -3.29
C LEU A 110 30.96 5.45 -3.78
N LEU A 111 30.97 4.48 -4.69
CA LEU A 111 32.20 3.98 -5.31
C LEU A 111 32.89 5.08 -6.13
N GLY A 112 32.14 5.85 -6.92
CA GLY A 112 32.67 7.00 -7.66
C GLY A 112 33.24 8.11 -6.77
N ALA A 113 32.68 8.30 -5.57
CA ALA A 113 33.16 9.30 -4.61
C ALA A 113 34.43 8.87 -3.85
N VAL A 114 34.64 7.57 -3.65
CA VAL A 114 35.69 7.05 -2.74
C VAL A 114 36.85 6.38 -3.49
N VAL A 115 36.65 5.93 -4.73
CA VAL A 115 37.68 5.22 -5.52
C VAL A 115 38.23 6.12 -6.62
N PRO A 116 39.50 6.59 -6.53
CA PRO A 116 40.12 7.39 -7.57
C PRO A 116 40.17 6.65 -8.91
N GLY A 117 39.68 7.26 -9.99
CA GLY A 117 39.68 6.67 -11.33
C GLY A 117 38.52 5.71 -11.63
N TYR A 118 37.57 5.51 -10.71
CA TYR A 118 36.41 4.61 -10.89
C TYR A 118 35.59 4.91 -12.16
N ALA A 119 35.42 6.19 -12.51
CA ALA A 119 34.69 6.62 -13.71
C ALA A 119 35.31 6.13 -15.04
N VAL A 120 36.57 5.69 -15.04
CA VAL A 120 37.26 5.15 -16.23
C VAL A 120 36.88 3.67 -16.47
N TYR A 121 36.37 2.97 -15.45
CA TYR A 121 36.08 1.53 -15.50
C TYR A 121 34.58 1.20 -15.55
N SER A 122 33.69 2.17 -15.35
CA SER A 122 32.23 1.97 -15.25
C SER A 122 31.46 2.22 -16.56
N GLY A 123 32.08 1.93 -17.71
CA GLY A 123 31.49 2.08 -19.06
C GLY A 123 30.42 1.06 -19.41
#